data_AF-A0A9D4EC14-F1
#
_entry.id   AF-A0A9D4EC14-F1
#
_cell.length_a   1.000
_cell.length_b   1.000
_cell.length_c   1.000
_cell.angle_alpha   90.00
_cell.angle_beta   90.00
_cell.angle_gamma   90.00
#
_symmetry.space_group_name_H-M   'P 1'
#
loop_
_entity.id
_entity.type
_entity.pdbx_description
1 polymer ?
#
loop_
_entity_poly.entity_id
_entity_poly.type
_entity_poly.pdbx_seq_one_letter_code
_entity_poly.pdbx_strand_id
1 'polypeptide(L)'
;MRKIDNTVSLPYWDSRLDYAMSGPATTILFSTYFFGNGFGLVTTGPFANWDAGSFGKLRRNIGGDSKLFSRDDIRAVLKRCKTSEITFPTATLKTDFEYFHGGPHNWVGGQMSGLDSSSTAYGKGFASANQLNVNRRLIPS
;
A
#
# COMPACT_ATOMS: atom_id res chain seq x y z
N MET A 1 6.62 16.21 -1.10
CA MET A 1 5.59 16.51 -0.06
C MET A 1 5.95 17.76 0.71
N ARG A 2 6.91 17.73 1.62
CA ARG A 2 7.28 18.90 2.45
C ARG A 2 7.76 20.15 1.69
N LYS A 3 8.27 19.99 0.46
CA LYS A 3 8.61 21.11 -0.44
C LYS A 3 7.39 21.85 -1.01
N ILE A 4 6.22 21.21 -1.02
CA ILE A 4 4.97 21.74 -1.59
C ILE A 4 4.04 22.17 -0.45
N ASP A 5 3.88 21.29 0.54
CA ASP A 5 3.16 21.57 1.77
C ASP A 5 3.95 20.98 2.95
N ASN A 6 4.44 21.84 3.83
CA ASN A 6 5.29 21.46 4.96
C ASN A 6 4.49 20.93 6.17
N THR A 7 3.15 21.03 6.14
CA THR A 7 2.24 20.49 7.16
C THR A 7 1.91 19.01 6.93
N VAL A 8 2.17 18.53 5.71
CA VAL A 8 1.90 17.16 5.30
C VAL A 8 3.08 16.22 5.63
N SER A 9 2.78 15.14 6.34
CA SER A 9 3.69 14.01 6.58
C SER A 9 3.31 12.80 5.72
N LEU A 10 4.17 11.77 5.69
CA LEU A 10 3.87 10.49 5.06
C LEU A 10 3.22 9.57 6.12
N PRO A 11 1.93 9.23 5.99
CA PRO A 11 1.28 8.20 6.76
C PRO A 11 1.85 6.82 6.43
N TYR A 12 1.66 5.89 7.36
CA TYR A 12 1.91 4.47 7.13
C TYR A 12 0.59 3.69 7.22
N TRP A 13 0.52 2.56 6.55
CA TRP A 13 -0.59 1.61 6.66
C TRP A 13 -0.18 0.47 7.59
N ASP A 14 -0.81 0.40 8.77
CA ASP A 14 -0.73 -0.78 9.62
C ASP A 14 -1.72 -1.85 9.16
N SER A 15 -1.31 -2.67 8.17
CA SER A 15 -2.19 -3.70 7.60
C SER A 15 -2.58 -4.81 8.57
N ARG A 16 -1.97 -4.86 9.77
CA ARG A 16 -2.34 -5.81 10.83
C ARG A 16 -3.69 -5.53 11.45
N LEU A 17 -4.08 -4.26 11.46
CA LEU A 17 -5.41 -3.87 11.95
C LEU A 17 -6.47 -4.37 10.98
N ASP A 18 -6.23 -4.20 9.68
CA ASP A 18 -7.12 -4.69 8.64
C ASP A 18 -7.15 -6.22 8.55
N TYR A 19 -6.00 -6.88 8.75
CA TYR A 19 -5.91 -8.34 8.87
C TYR A 19 -6.84 -8.89 9.97
N ALA A 20 -6.98 -8.16 11.08
CA ALA A 20 -7.79 -8.59 12.22
C ALA A 20 -9.30 -8.34 12.03
N MET A 21 -9.72 -7.68 10.94
CA MET A 21 -11.13 -7.48 10.62
C MET A 21 -11.76 -8.78 10.11
N SER A 22 -13.08 -8.92 10.31
CA SER A 22 -13.84 -10.04 9.73
C SER A 22 -13.85 -10.03 8.20
N GLY A 23 -13.69 -8.84 7.59
CA GLY A 23 -13.49 -8.66 6.16
C GLY A 23 -12.38 -7.65 5.89
N PRO A 24 -11.11 -8.05 5.75
CA PRO A 24 -10.00 -7.13 5.51
C PRO A 24 -10.19 -6.25 4.27
N ALA A 25 -10.95 -6.74 3.28
CA ALA A 25 -11.28 -5.99 2.06
C ALA A 25 -12.24 -4.81 2.27
N THR A 26 -12.88 -4.69 3.45
CA THR A 26 -13.77 -3.58 3.78
C THR A 26 -13.05 -2.40 4.46
N THR A 27 -11.71 -2.44 4.53
CA THR A 27 -10.89 -1.33 5.03
C THR A 27 -11.23 0.00 4.35
N ILE A 28 -11.21 1.08 5.13
CA ILE A 28 -11.48 2.44 4.64
C ILE A 28 -10.46 2.90 3.58
N LEU A 29 -9.28 2.29 3.54
CA LEU A 29 -8.22 2.69 2.61
C LEU A 29 -8.65 2.57 1.14
N PHE A 30 -9.48 1.58 0.78
CA PHE A 30 -10.00 1.41 -0.58
C PHE A 30 -11.37 2.06 -0.81
N SER A 31 -11.70 3.07 0.00
CA SER A 31 -12.84 3.96 -0.22
C SER A 31 -12.48 5.12 -1.15
N THR A 32 -13.51 5.86 -1.59
CA THR A 32 -13.36 7.05 -2.43
C THR A 32 -12.62 8.20 -1.75
N TYR A 33 -12.50 8.19 -0.42
CA TYR A 33 -11.80 9.23 0.34
C TYR A 33 -10.27 9.07 0.33
N PHE A 34 -9.78 7.85 0.09
CA PHE A 34 -8.36 7.53 0.18
C PHE A 34 -7.80 7.00 -1.14
N PHE A 35 -7.75 5.68 -1.33
CA PHE A 35 -7.06 5.09 -2.48
C PHE A 35 -7.99 4.82 -3.67
N GLY A 36 -9.30 4.92 -3.49
CA GLY A 36 -10.29 4.47 -4.46
C GLY A 36 -10.53 2.97 -4.42
N ASN A 37 -11.48 2.50 -5.21
CA ASN A 37 -11.94 1.11 -5.26
C ASN A 37 -10.80 0.08 -5.30
N GLY A 38 -11.01 -1.04 -4.60
CA GLY A 38 -10.05 -2.13 -4.45
C GLY A 38 -10.11 -3.21 -5.55
N PHE A 39 -11.09 -3.15 -6.45
CA PHE A 39 -11.33 -4.20 -7.44
C PHE A 39 -11.43 -3.63 -8.85
N GLY A 40 -10.73 -4.27 -9.78
CA GLY A 40 -10.73 -3.93 -11.20
C GLY A 40 -9.94 -2.65 -11.50
N LEU A 41 -10.37 -1.94 -12.56
CA LEU A 41 -9.85 -0.62 -12.90
C LEU A 41 -10.19 0.37 -11.79
N VAL A 42 -9.21 1.16 -11.33
CA VAL A 42 -9.46 2.20 -10.32
C VAL A 42 -10.15 3.38 -10.99
N THR A 43 -11.44 3.55 -10.70
CA THR A 43 -12.32 4.57 -11.29
C THR A 43 -12.86 5.56 -10.26
N THR A 44 -12.49 5.39 -8.99
CA THR A 44 -12.96 6.24 -7.88
C THR A 44 -11.79 6.78 -7.05
N GLY A 45 -12.06 7.84 -6.28
CA GLY A 45 -11.09 8.48 -5.40
C GLY A 45 -9.97 9.25 -6.13
N PRO A 46 -8.98 9.75 -5.38
CA PRO A 46 -7.86 10.55 -5.89
C PRO A 46 -7.03 9.90 -7.01
N PHE A 47 -7.10 8.58 -7.18
CA PHE A 47 -6.33 7.82 -8.18
C PHE A 47 -7.19 7.26 -9.31
N ALA A 48 -8.42 7.73 -9.45
CA ALA A 48 -9.29 7.36 -10.57
C ALA A 48 -8.59 7.60 -11.91
N ASN A 49 -8.60 6.60 -12.79
CA ASN A 49 -8.02 6.63 -14.13
C ASN A 49 -6.51 6.98 -14.19
N TRP A 50 -5.81 6.81 -13.07
CA TRP A 50 -4.38 7.06 -12.99
C TRP A 50 -3.61 6.20 -14.01
N ASP A 51 -2.69 6.85 -14.72
CA ASP A 51 -1.83 6.22 -15.70
C ASP A 51 -0.50 5.79 -15.09
N ALA A 52 -0.26 4.49 -15.01
CA ALA A 52 0.98 3.90 -14.50
C ALA A 52 2.04 3.74 -15.61
N GLY A 53 1.96 4.53 -16.70
CA GLY A 53 2.93 4.51 -17.78
C GLY A 53 2.90 3.17 -18.52
N SER A 54 4.06 2.51 -18.64
CA SER A 54 4.19 1.23 -19.33
C SER A 54 3.32 0.10 -18.74
N PHE A 55 2.79 0.28 -17.53
CA PHE A 55 1.92 -0.69 -16.86
C PHE A 55 0.42 -0.39 -17.03
N GLY A 56 0.07 0.59 -17.88
CA GLY A 56 -1.31 0.96 -18.22
C GLY A 56 -2.06 1.64 -17.07
N LYS A 57 -3.39 1.59 -17.11
CA LYS A 57 -4.22 2.19 -16.06
C LYS A 57 -4.18 1.38 -14.76
N LEU A 58 -4.20 2.06 -13.62
CA LEU A 58 -4.15 1.44 -12.31
C LEU A 58 -5.30 0.44 -12.09
N ARG A 59 -4.97 -0.77 -11.68
CA ARG A 59 -5.90 -1.88 -11.39
C ARG A 59 -5.54 -2.53 -10.06
N ARG A 60 -6.53 -3.08 -9.38
CA ARG A 60 -6.38 -3.79 -8.10
C ARG A 60 -7.26 -5.03 -8.05
N ASN A 61 -6.91 -5.97 -7.18
CA ASN A 61 -7.74 -7.12 -6.86
C ASN A 61 -7.51 -7.51 -5.39
N ILE A 62 -8.01 -6.66 -4.48
CA ILE A 62 -7.70 -6.81 -3.05
C ILE A 62 -8.19 -8.15 -2.48
N GLY A 63 -7.37 -8.81 -1.67
CA GLY A 63 -7.69 -10.10 -1.06
C GLY A 63 -7.77 -11.28 -2.02
N GLY A 64 -7.35 -11.11 -3.28
CA GLY A 64 -7.34 -12.19 -4.27
C GLY A 64 -6.20 -13.20 -4.08
N ASP A 65 -5.10 -12.79 -3.44
CA ASP A 65 -3.95 -13.64 -3.16
C ASP A 65 -3.24 -13.20 -1.86
N SER A 66 -2.52 -14.12 -1.23
CA SER A 66 -1.75 -13.91 0.01
C SER A 66 -2.56 -13.29 1.16
N LYS A 67 -1.86 -12.70 2.14
CA LYS A 67 -2.45 -12.08 3.34
C LYS A 67 -1.75 -10.76 3.70
N LEU A 68 -2.48 -9.92 4.42
CA LEU A 68 -1.90 -8.80 5.16
C LEU A 68 -1.03 -9.30 6.32
N PHE A 69 -0.22 -8.41 6.91
CA PHE A 69 0.58 -8.78 8.08
C PHE A 69 -0.33 -9.23 9.23
N SER A 70 -0.02 -10.35 9.86
CA SER A 70 -0.63 -10.72 11.14
C SER A 70 0.21 -10.20 12.32
N ARG A 71 -0.36 -10.22 13.53
CA ARG A 71 0.39 -9.93 14.76
C ARG A 71 1.52 -10.93 14.99
N ASP A 72 1.33 -12.18 14.56
CA ASP A 72 2.32 -13.24 14.73
C ASP A 72 3.50 -13.06 13.78
N ASP A 73 3.25 -12.64 12.53
CA ASP A 73 4.32 -12.33 11.57
C ASP A 73 5.24 -11.22 12.12
N ILE A 74 4.65 -10.13 12.65
CA ILE A 74 5.45 -9.07 13.28
C ILE A 74 6.18 -9.55 14.52
N ARG A 75 5.52 -10.35 15.36
CA ARG A 75 6.18 -10.89 16.57
C ARG A 75 7.35 -11.80 16.20
N ALA A 76 7.26 -12.55 15.10
CA ALA A 76 8.33 -13.40 14.63
C ALA A 76 9.58 -12.61 14.24
N VAL A 77 9.41 -11.42 13.64
CA VAL A 77 10.49 -10.49 13.29
C VAL A 77 11.03 -9.78 14.54
N LEU A 78 10.16 -9.18 15.36
CA LEU A 78 10.57 -8.35 16.51
C LEU A 78 11.20 -9.14 17.67
N LYS A 79 11.06 -10.47 17.68
CA LYS A 79 11.75 -11.34 18.65
C LYS A 79 13.22 -11.59 18.31
N ARG A 80 13.69 -11.16 17.14
CA ARG A 80 15.07 -11.35 16.69
C ARG A 80 15.92 -10.17 17.11
N CYS A 81 17.19 -10.46 17.39
CA CYS A 81 18.14 -9.46 17.90
C CYS A 81 19.17 -9.06 16.84
N LYS A 82 19.21 -9.75 15.70
CA LYS A 82 20.14 -9.46 14.60
C LYS A 82 19.38 -9.33 13.29
N THR A 83 19.75 -8.34 12.48
CA THR A 83 19.17 -8.14 11.14
C THR A 83 19.29 -9.39 10.27
N SER A 84 20.40 -10.12 10.37
CA SER A 84 20.60 -11.37 9.63
C SER A 84 19.56 -12.45 9.94
N GLU A 85 18.90 -12.42 11.09
CA GLU A 85 17.84 -13.39 11.41
C GLU A 85 16.49 -13.10 10.71
N ILE A 86 16.36 -11.92 10.10
CA ILE A 86 15.14 -11.42 9.46
C ILE A 86 15.33 -11.00 7.99
N THR A 87 16.54 -11.16 7.45
CA THR A 87 16.86 -10.90 6.03
C THR A 87 17.57 -12.09 5.38
N PHE A 88 17.43 -12.22 4.06
CA PHE A 88 18.25 -13.12 3.24
C PHE A 88 19.76 -12.84 3.45
N PRO A 89 20.65 -13.85 3.35
CA PRO A 89 20.40 -15.27 3.07
C PRO A 89 20.08 -16.13 4.30
N THR A 90 20.12 -15.55 5.48
CA THR A 90 20.15 -16.31 6.75
C THR A 90 18.79 -16.47 7.41
N ALA A 91 17.82 -15.61 7.10
CA ALA A 91 16.47 -15.76 7.60
C ALA A 91 15.74 -16.95 6.97
N THR A 92 14.82 -17.53 7.74
CA THR A 92 13.87 -18.53 7.23
C THR A 92 12.59 -17.82 6.78
N LEU A 93 11.76 -18.47 5.95
CA LEU A 93 10.45 -17.92 5.57
C LEU A 93 9.51 -17.59 6.76
N LYS A 94 9.80 -18.11 7.96
CA LYS A 94 9.04 -17.82 9.19
C LYS A 94 9.50 -16.54 9.91
N THR A 95 10.59 -15.93 9.49
CA THR A 95 11.17 -14.73 10.12
C THR A 95 11.65 -13.68 9.14
N ASP A 96 11.70 -14.04 7.85
CA ASP A 96 12.09 -13.15 6.78
C ASP A 96 11.07 -12.01 6.64
N PHE A 97 11.54 -10.79 6.88
CA PHE A 97 10.72 -9.59 6.82
C PHE A 97 10.28 -9.27 5.39
N GLU A 98 11.14 -9.49 4.40
CA GLU A 98 10.82 -9.25 2.99
C GLU A 98 9.75 -10.24 2.49
N TYR A 99 9.83 -11.50 2.94
CA TYR A 99 8.79 -12.49 2.67
C TYR A 99 7.42 -12.05 3.20
N PHE A 100 7.36 -11.61 4.47
CA PHE A 100 6.11 -11.10 5.03
C PHE A 100 5.63 -9.81 4.36
N HIS A 101 6.54 -8.91 4.00
CA HIS A 101 6.26 -7.69 3.25
C HIS A 101 5.66 -7.97 1.86
N GLY A 102 6.07 -9.05 1.19
CA GLY A 102 5.48 -9.50 -0.06
C GLY A 102 3.99 -9.82 0.05
N GLY A 103 3.50 -10.17 1.25
CA GLY A 103 2.09 -10.48 1.51
C GLY A 103 1.15 -9.34 1.12
N PRO A 104 1.25 -8.16 1.74
CA PRO A 104 0.47 -6.98 1.37
C PRO A 104 0.56 -6.57 -0.12
N HIS A 105 1.72 -6.75 -0.77
CA HIS A 105 1.86 -6.51 -2.21
C HIS A 105 0.91 -7.39 -3.02
N ASN A 106 0.95 -8.69 -2.77
CA ASN A 106 0.11 -9.69 -3.44
C ASN A 106 -1.36 -9.56 -3.04
N TRP A 107 -1.62 -9.20 -1.78
CA TRP A 107 -2.97 -8.95 -1.28
C TRP A 107 -3.64 -7.78 -1.98
N VAL A 108 -2.92 -6.70 -2.32
CA VAL A 108 -3.53 -5.62 -3.12
C VAL A 108 -3.71 -6.03 -4.59
N GLY A 109 -2.79 -6.83 -5.11
CA GLY A 109 -2.83 -7.35 -6.47
C GLY A 109 -2.68 -6.27 -7.54
N GLY A 110 -2.97 -6.64 -8.79
CA GLY A 110 -2.81 -5.74 -9.94
C GLY A 110 -1.37 -5.27 -10.10
N GLN A 111 -1.15 -3.97 -10.27
CA GLN A 111 0.22 -3.46 -10.33
C GLN A 111 0.98 -3.54 -8.99
N MET A 112 0.32 -3.75 -7.85
CA MET A 112 1.03 -3.88 -6.57
C MET A 112 1.71 -5.24 -6.38
N SER A 113 1.28 -6.29 -7.08
CA SER A 113 1.93 -7.61 -7.01
C SER A 113 3.17 -7.73 -7.92
N GLY A 114 3.42 -6.74 -8.78
CA GLY A 114 4.60 -6.73 -9.64
C GLY A 114 5.78 -6.01 -8.99
N LEU A 115 6.97 -6.61 -9.01
CA LEU A 115 8.19 -6.00 -8.48
C LEU A 115 8.50 -4.66 -9.17
N ASP A 116 8.36 -4.61 -10.50
CA ASP A 116 8.69 -3.42 -11.31
C ASP A 116 7.56 -2.38 -11.36
N SER A 117 6.32 -2.79 -11.12
CA SER A 117 5.13 -1.94 -11.26
C SER A 117 4.60 -1.40 -9.93
N SER A 118 4.96 -2.02 -8.81
CA SER A 118 4.49 -1.65 -7.47
C SER A 118 4.88 -0.22 -7.08
N SER A 119 6.09 0.21 -7.43
CA SER A 119 6.56 1.58 -7.18
C SER A 119 5.74 2.63 -7.94
N THR A 120 5.18 2.29 -9.09
CA THR A 120 4.31 3.19 -9.85
C THR A 120 2.90 3.21 -9.28
N ALA A 121 2.44 2.07 -8.74
CA ALA A 121 1.18 1.97 -8.01
C ALA A 121 1.20 2.68 -6.64
N TYR A 122 2.35 2.70 -5.95
CA TYR A 122 2.54 3.33 -4.63
C TYR A 122 3.04 4.78 -4.73
N GLY A 123 4.09 4.99 -5.53
CA GLY A 123 4.97 6.17 -5.49
C GLY A 123 4.43 7.44 -6.15
N LYS A 124 3.51 7.33 -7.12
CA LYS A 124 2.83 8.52 -7.67
C LYS A 124 1.45 8.77 -7.07
N GLY A 125 0.88 7.77 -6.40
CA GLY A 125 -0.40 7.90 -5.73
C GLY A 125 -0.25 8.72 -4.45
N PHE A 126 0.54 8.23 -3.49
CA PHE A 126 0.68 8.91 -2.21
C PHE A 126 1.24 10.35 -2.36
N ALA A 127 2.12 10.55 -3.34
CA ALA A 127 2.75 11.84 -3.61
C ALA A 127 1.84 12.89 -4.28
N SER A 128 0.82 12.47 -5.05
CA SER A 128 -0.04 13.40 -5.80
C SER A 128 -1.40 13.68 -5.15
N ALA A 129 -1.97 12.74 -4.38
CA ALA A 129 -3.24 12.99 -3.67
C ALA A 129 -3.13 14.13 -2.64
N ASN A 130 -1.98 14.26 -1.99
CA ASN A 130 -1.71 15.38 -1.10
C ASN A 130 -1.40 16.69 -1.85
N GLN A 131 -1.00 16.67 -3.13
CA GLN A 131 -0.87 17.89 -3.93
C GLN A 131 -2.23 18.38 -4.45
N LEU A 132 -3.12 17.45 -4.80
CA LEU A 132 -4.46 17.77 -5.31
C LEU A 132 -5.38 18.36 -4.22
N ASN A 133 -5.24 17.92 -2.96
CA ASN A 133 -5.98 18.49 -1.83
C ASN A 133 -5.50 19.89 -1.42
N VAL A 134 -4.24 20.25 -1.70
CA VAL A 134 -3.70 21.60 -1.47
C VAL A 134 -4.17 22.56 -2.56
N ASN A 135 -4.18 22.11 -3.83
CA ASN A 135 -4.62 22.95 -4.95
C ASN A 135 -6.14 23.22 -4.97
N ARG A 136 -6.97 22.37 -4.35
CA ARG A 136 -8.43 22.65 -4.19
C ARG A 136 -8.75 23.73 -3.15
N ARG A 137 -7.81 24.13 -2.28
CA ARG A 137 -8.01 25.24 -1.33
C ARG A 137 -7.65 26.62 -1.89
N LEU A 138 -7.12 26.70 -3.12
CA LEU A 138 -6.59 27.94 -3.70
C LEU A 138 -7.39 28.48 -4.88
N ILE A 139 -8.60 27.97 -5.15
CA ILE A 139 -9.52 28.55 -6.12
C ILE A 139 -10.72 29.12 -5.33
N PRO A 140 -10.84 30.45 -5.16
CA PRO A 140 -12.08 31.06 -4.69
C PRO A 140 -13.17 30.87 -5.74
N SER A 141 -14.41 30.71 -5.28
CA SER A 141 -15.64 30.76 -6.08
C SER A 141 -15.73 32.00 -6.95
#